data_AF-A0A7Y5WR03-F1
#
_entry.id   AF-A0A7Y5WR03-F1
#
_cell.length_a   1.000
_cell.length_b   1.000
_cell.length_c   1.000
_cell.angle_alpha   90.00
_cell.angle_beta   90.00
_cell.angle_gamma   90.00
#
_symmetry.space_group_name_H-M   'P 1'
#
loop_
_entity.id
_entity.type
_entity.pdbx_description
1 polymer ?
#
loop_
_entity_poly.entity_id
_entity_poly.type
_entity_poly.pdbx_seq_one_letter_code
_entity_poly.pdbx_strand_id
1 'polypeptide(L)'
;MNRLEDLFDDPLEPERRDDYWIIETHYDCFVVSLETAIEVERWLDHLPPPRWLVFRSLTGARHRITSASIYRISECTAAQRAAGREFNRARKLED
;
A
#
# COMPACT_ATOMS: atom_id res chain seq x y z
N MET A 1 -1.15 7.80 33.64
CA MET A 1 -0.65 7.37 32.32
C MET A 1 -1.56 6.27 31.84
N ASN A 2 -2.38 6.56 30.84
CA ASN A 2 -3.38 5.61 30.35
C ASN A 2 -2.76 4.88 29.15
N ARG A 3 -2.70 3.54 29.21
CA ARG A 3 -1.98 2.67 28.26
C ARG A 3 -2.51 2.71 26.81
N LEU A 4 -3.57 3.49 26.56
CA LEU A 4 -4.20 3.70 25.27
C LEU A 4 -3.64 4.91 24.51
N GLU A 5 -3.04 5.88 25.18
CA GLU A 5 -2.50 7.09 24.53
C GLU A 5 -1.24 6.74 23.71
N ASP A 6 -0.42 5.80 24.19
CA ASP A 6 0.77 5.29 23.50
C ASP A 6 0.45 4.50 22.21
N LEU A 7 -0.82 4.12 21.98
CA LEU A 7 -1.21 3.38 20.77
C LEU A 7 -1.41 4.29 19.55
N PHE A 8 -1.58 5.60 19.79
CA PHE A 8 -1.79 6.61 18.73
C PHE A 8 -0.53 7.44 18.45
N ASP A 9 0.51 7.29 19.28
CA ASP A 9 1.87 7.74 19.00
C ASP A 9 2.51 6.71 18.05
N ASP A 10 1.95 6.61 16.85
CA ASP A 10 2.52 5.80 15.79
C ASP A 10 3.89 6.42 15.47
N PRO A 11 5.01 5.75 15.80
CA PRO A 11 6.32 6.32 15.51
C PRO A 11 6.38 6.55 14.01
N LEU A 12 6.55 7.82 13.61
CA LEU A 12 6.61 8.23 12.20
C LEU A 12 7.49 7.23 11.45
N GLU A 13 6.87 6.36 10.67
CA GLU A 13 7.62 5.37 9.89
C GLU A 13 8.68 6.14 9.12
N PRO A 14 9.96 5.72 9.19
CA PRO A 14 11.04 6.44 8.55
C PRO A 14 10.68 6.65 7.08
N GLU A 15 10.81 7.90 6.64
CA GLU A 15 10.36 8.30 5.31
C GLU A 15 11.06 7.44 4.26
N ARG A 16 10.30 6.55 3.61
CA ARG A 16 10.80 5.87 2.41
C ARG A 16 11.16 6.95 1.40
N ARG A 17 12.39 6.92 0.89
CA ARG A 17 12.84 7.88 -0.12
C ARG A 17 12.29 7.54 -1.50
N ASP A 18 12.04 6.26 -1.74
CA ASP A 18 11.59 5.76 -3.03
C ASP A 18 10.06 5.65 -3.08
N ASP A 19 9.52 5.83 -4.27
CA ASP A 19 8.11 5.60 -4.57
C ASP A 19 7.80 4.10 -4.48
N TYR A 20 6.57 3.78 -4.09
CA TYR A 20 6.10 2.41 -3.99
C TYR A 20 4.65 2.30 -4.47
N TRP A 21 4.23 1.07 -4.72
CA TRP A 21 2.86 0.78 -5.15
C TRP A 21 2.16 -0.01 -4.07
N ILE A 22 0.84 0.12 -4.01
CA ILE A 22 -0.01 -0.62 -3.10
C ILE A 22 -0.97 -1.46 -3.94
N ILE A 23 -0.94 -2.77 -3.73
CA ILE A 23 -1.97 -3.69 -4.22
C ILE A 23 -2.99 -3.85 -3.10
N GLU A 24 -4.24 -3.50 -3.36
CA GLU A 24 -5.30 -3.56 -2.38
C GLU A 24 -6.30 -4.66 -2.68
N THR A 25 -6.63 -5.37 -1.60
CA THR A 25 -7.69 -6.36 -1.53
C THR A 25 -8.68 -5.93 -0.47
N HIS A 26 -9.85 -6.58 -0.43
CA HIS A 26 -10.90 -6.23 0.54
C HIS A 26 -10.47 -6.30 2.01
N TYR A 27 -9.41 -7.05 2.34
CA TYR A 27 -9.01 -7.30 3.72
C TYR A 27 -7.53 -7.02 4.00
N ASP A 28 -6.75 -6.62 3.00
CA ASP A 28 -5.30 -6.48 3.13
C ASP A 28 -4.72 -5.55 2.06
N CYS A 29 -3.57 -4.95 2.34
CA CYS A 29 -2.81 -4.13 1.41
C CYS A 29 -1.34 -4.55 1.35
N PHE A 30 -0.80 -4.65 0.14
CA PHE A 30 0.57 -5.09 -0.08
C PHE A 30 1.38 -3.97 -0.71
N VAL A 31 2.39 -3.52 0.01
CA VAL A 31 3.36 -2.53 -0.48
C VAL A 31 4.39 -3.24 -1.36
N VAL A 32 4.47 -2.87 -2.64
CA VAL A 32 5.27 -3.54 -3.68
C VAL A 32 6.12 -2.54 -4.47
N SER A 33 7.11 -3.05 -5.22
CA SER A 33 7.89 -2.24 -6.16
C SER A 33 7.11 -1.95 -7.43
N LEU A 34 7.59 -0.98 -8.23
CA LEU A 34 7.06 -0.69 -9.57
C LEU A 34 7.03 -1.94 -10.46
N GLU A 35 8.13 -2.70 -10.48
CA GLU A 35 8.26 -3.89 -11.30
C GLU A 35 7.17 -4.91 -10.98
N THR A 36 6.93 -5.16 -9.69
CA THR A 36 5.88 -6.07 -9.24
C THR A 36 4.48 -5.54 -9.55
N ALA A 37 4.24 -4.24 -9.40
CA ALA A 37 2.95 -3.65 -9.74
C ALA A 37 2.63 -3.83 -11.24
N ILE A 38 3.59 -3.50 -12.12
CA ILE A 38 3.45 -3.69 -13.57
C ILE A 38 3.21 -5.16 -13.92
N GLU A 39 3.91 -6.09 -13.27
CA GLU A 39 3.73 -7.53 -13.50
C GLU A 39 2.31 -7.98 -13.14
N VAL A 40 1.80 -7.53 -11.99
CA VAL A 40 0.44 -7.85 -11.53
C VAL A 40 -0.62 -7.23 -12.44
N GLU A 41 -0.45 -5.97 -12.86
CA GLU A 41 -1.35 -5.32 -13.83
C GLU A 41 -1.42 -6.11 -15.13
N ARG A 42 -0.26 -6.51 -15.68
CA ARG A 42 -0.21 -7.34 -16.90
C ARG A 42 -0.96 -8.67 -16.73
N TRP A 43 -0.88 -9.30 -15.56
CA TRP A 43 -1.65 -10.51 -15.30
C TRP A 43 -3.15 -10.27 -15.23
N LEU A 44 -3.57 -9.14 -14.66
CA LEU A 44 -4.99 -8.76 -14.57
C LEU A 44 -5.57 -8.40 -15.94
N ASP A 45 -4.76 -7.86 -16.85
CA ASP A 45 -5.16 -7.51 -18.21
C ASP A 45 -5.34 -8.73 -19.14
N HIS A 46 -4.91 -9.93 -18.72
CA HIS A 46 -5.18 -11.16 -19.46
C HIS A 46 -6.67 -11.55 -19.42
N LEU A 47 -7.17 -12.19 -20.48
CA LEU A 47 -8.56 -12.63 -20.61
C LEU A 47 -8.62 -14.14 -20.91
N PRO A 48 -9.01 -14.99 -19.94
CA PRO A 48 -9.29 -14.65 -18.54
C PRO A 48 -8.02 -14.37 -17.73
N PRO A 49 -8.08 -13.56 -16.66
CA PRO A 49 -6.94 -13.37 -15.79
C PRO A 49 -6.61 -14.68 -15.06
N PRO A 50 -5.32 -14.94 -14.72
CA PRO A 50 -4.96 -16.11 -13.94
C PRO A 50 -5.72 -16.11 -12.61
N ARG A 51 -6.26 -17.26 -12.18
CA ARG A 51 -7.00 -17.35 -10.91
C ARG A 51 -6.14 -16.99 -9.70
N TRP A 52 -4.86 -17.37 -9.73
CA TRP A 52 -3.92 -17.17 -8.63
C TRP A 52 -2.73 -16.33 -9.12
N LEU A 53 -2.42 -15.28 -8.38
CA LEU A 53 -1.25 -14.44 -8.59
C LEU A 53 -0.27 -14.65 -7.44
N VAL A 54 1.02 -14.66 -7.77
CA VAL A 54 2.11 -14.83 -6.80
C VAL A 54 3.10 -13.72 -7.02
N PHE A 55 3.39 -12.95 -5.98
CA PHE A 55 4.34 -11.86 -6.04
C PHE A 55 5.04 -11.68 -4.70
N ARG A 56 6.03 -10.77 -4.64
CA ARG A 56 6.72 -10.40 -3.40
C ARG A 56 6.40 -8.97 -3.02
N SER A 57 6.19 -8.73 -1.73
CA SER A 57 6.14 -7.37 -1.18
C SER A 57 7.54 -6.75 -1.13
N LEU A 58 7.59 -5.44 -0.89
CA LEU A 58 8.85 -4.73 -0.64
C LEU A 58 9.59 -5.22 0.61
N THR A 59 8.91 -5.88 1.55
CA THR A 59 9.56 -6.51 2.71
C THR A 59 10.14 -7.90 2.37
N GLY A 60 9.98 -8.36 1.13
CA GLY A 60 10.45 -9.66 0.64
C GLY A 60 9.49 -10.83 0.90
N ALA A 61 8.38 -10.59 1.60
CA ALA A 61 7.36 -11.58 1.87
C ALA A 61 6.72 -12.05 0.56
N ARG A 62 6.50 -13.36 0.42
CA ARG A 62 5.86 -13.95 -0.76
C ARG A 62 4.38 -14.09 -0.50
N HIS A 63 3.56 -13.52 -1.38
CA HIS A 63 2.12 -13.56 -1.30
C HIS A 63 1.55 -14.45 -2.42
N ARG A 64 0.43 -15.10 -2.13
CA ARG A 64 -0.38 -15.81 -3.13
C ARG A 64 -1.83 -15.48 -2.89
N ILE A 65 -2.45 -14.77 -3.81
CA ILE A 65 -3.84 -14.30 -3.70
C ILE A 65 -4.60 -14.57 -4.99
N THR A 66 -5.93 -14.42 -4.95
CA THR A 66 -6.75 -14.53 -6.15
C THR A 66 -6.77 -13.22 -6.91
N SER A 67 -6.74 -13.26 -8.25
CA SER A 67 -6.89 -12.06 -9.09
C SER A 67 -8.18 -11.30 -8.76
N ALA A 68 -9.28 -12.04 -8.56
CA ALA A 68 -10.58 -11.48 -8.19
C ALA A 68 -10.61 -10.75 -6.82
N SER A 69 -9.60 -10.94 -5.96
CA SER A 69 -9.53 -10.22 -4.68
C SER A 69 -8.92 -8.83 -4.80
N ILE A 70 -8.20 -8.56 -5.89
CA ILE A 70 -7.54 -7.27 -6.13
C ILE A 70 -8.58 -6.34 -6.75
N TYR A 71 -8.86 -5.22 -6.06
CA TYR A 71 -9.79 -4.21 -6.58
C TYR A 71 -9.10 -2.89 -6.95
N ARG A 72 -7.87 -2.66 -6.49
CA ARG A 72 -7.11 -1.44 -6.78
C ARG A 72 -5.62 -1.70 -6.72
N ILE A 73 -4.90 -1.08 -7.65
CA ILE A 73 -3.45 -0.90 -7.61
C ILE A 73 -3.21 0.60 -7.69
N SER A 74 -2.43 1.15 -6.77
CA SER A 74 -2.18 2.59 -6.69
C SER A 74 -0.70 2.90 -6.47
N GLU A 75 -0.23 3.95 -7.12
CA GLU A 75 1.10 4.52 -6.88
C GLU A 75 1.05 5.39 -5.62
N CYS A 76 2.12 5.32 -4.82
CA CYS A 76 2.34 6.16 -3.65
C CYS A 76 3.70 6.85 -3.74
N THR A 77 3.67 8.11 -4.18
CA THR A 77 4.87 8.92 -4.35
C THR A 77 5.25 9.69 -3.08
N ALA A 78 6.51 10.12 -2.99
CA ALA A 78 6.95 11.03 -1.94
C ALA A 78 6.08 12.30 -1.85
N ALA A 79 5.70 12.88 -3.00
CA ALA A 79 4.86 14.06 -3.06
C ALA A 79 3.44 13.80 -2.52
N GLN A 80 2.82 12.67 -2.90
CA GLN A 80 1.50 12.28 -2.39
C GLN A 80 1.52 12.05 -0.87
N ARG A 81 2.58 11.43 -0.34
CA ARG A 81 2.76 11.25 1.10
C ARG A 81 2.94 12.59 1.83
N ALA A 82 3.75 13.50 1.28
CA ALA A 82 3.92 14.83 1.84
C ALA A 82 2.59 15.61 1.89
N ALA A 83 1.82 15.57 0.79
CA ALA A 83 0.49 16.18 0.74
C ALA A 83 -0.49 15.56 1.74
N GLY A 84 -0.50 14.22 1.88
CA GLY A 84 -1.33 13.51 2.85
C GLY A 84 -1.00 13.86 4.30
N ARG A 85 0.29 14.01 4.63
CA ARG A 85 0.72 14.49 5.96
C ARG A 85 0.29 15.92 6.23
N GLU A 86 0.40 16.80 5.23
CA GLU A 86 -0.04 18.19 5.38
C GLU A 86 -1.55 18.27 5.63
N PHE A 87 -2.34 17.55 4.83
CA PHE A 87 -3.78 17.45 5.01
C PHE A 87 -4.15 16.95 6.42
N ASN A 88 -3.51 15.88 6.89
CA ASN A 88 -3.75 15.33 8.23
C ASN A 88 -3.33 16.29 9.35
N ARG A 89 -2.26 17.07 9.16
CA ARG A 89 -1.84 18.12 10.11
C ARG A 89 -2.87 19.25 10.17
N ALA A 90 -3.33 19.73 9.03
CA ALA A 90 -4.37 20.76 8.95
C ALA A 90 -5.66 20.30 9.66
N ARG A 91 -6.11 19.08 9.39
CA ARG A 91 -7.31 18.50 10.02
C ARG A 91 -7.20 18.42 11.55
N LYS A 92 -6.03 18.07 12.09
CA LYS A 92 -5.81 18.02 13.55
C LYS A 92 -5.83 19.39 14.23
N LEU A 93 -5.71 20.49 13.48
CA LEU A 93 -5.79 21.86 13.99
C LEU A 93 -7.22 22.43 13.93
N GLU A 94 -8.13 21.75 13.23
CA GLU A 94 -9.55 22.13 13.12
C GLU A 94 -10.42 21.50 14.23
N ASP A 95 -9.93 20.45 14.89
CA ASP A 95 -10.54 19.76 16.05
C ASP A 95 -10.06 20.37 17.39
#